data_AF-A0A8X6PJN1-F1
#
_entry.id   AF-A0A8X6PJN1-F1
#
_cell.length_a   1.000
_cell.length_b   1.000
_cell.length_c   1.000
_cell.angle_alpha   90.00
_cell.angle_beta   90.00
_cell.angle_gamma   90.00
#
_symmetry.space_group_name_H-M   'P 1'
#
loop_
_entity.id
_entity.type
_entity.pdbx_description
1 polymer ?
#
loop_
_entity_poly.entity_id
_entity_poly.type
_entity_poly.pdbx_seq_one_letter_code
_entity_poly.pdbx_strand_id
1 'polypeptide(L)'
;DFLYSVRKTRRGCEGNSNGVAAICVTSPEEKKKCQDYAKAAEAQDLFPDISCIETISKAACMEHMKEDNAQLLVLDGGDVYKAGK
;
A
#
# COMPACT_ATOMS: atom_id res chain seq x y z
N ASP A 1 -2.67 5.37 -28.68
CA ASP A 1 -3.79 4.69 -27.99
C ASP A 1 -3.98 5.33 -26.62
N PHE A 2 -5.21 5.71 -26.25
CA PHE A 2 -5.53 6.32 -24.96
C PHE A 2 -5.18 5.38 -23.79
N LEU A 3 -5.44 4.08 -23.96
CA LEU A 3 -5.16 3.06 -22.94
C LEU A 3 -3.66 2.91 -22.68
N TYR A 4 -2.82 3.10 -23.70
CA TYR A 4 -1.37 3.12 -23.54
C TYR A 4 -0.89 4.28 -22.66
N SER A 5 -1.53 5.46 -22.76
CA SER A 5 -1.14 6.63 -21.95
C SER A 5 -1.55 6.49 -20.49
N VAL A 6 -2.66 5.80 -20.21
CA VAL A 6 -3.13 5.49 -18.85
C VAL A 6 -2.29 4.39 -18.20
N ARG A 7 -1.90 3.37 -18.97
CA ARG A 7 -1.10 2.23 -18.48
C ARG A 7 0.41 2.44 -18.53
N LYS A 8 0.89 3.57 -19.06
CA LYS A 8 2.33 3.83 -19.19
C LYS A 8 2.98 3.95 -17.80
N THR A 9 3.96 3.09 -17.53
CA THR A 9 4.85 3.19 -16.37
C THR A 9 5.45 4.59 -16.28
N ARG A 10 5.34 5.23 -15.11
CA ARG A 10 5.96 6.53 -14.86
C ARG A 10 7.48 6.39 -14.93
N ARG A 11 8.16 7.35 -15.57
CA ARG A 11 9.63 7.45 -15.54
C ARG A 11 10.11 7.41 -14.09
N GLY A 12 11.01 6.50 -13.74
CA GLY A 12 11.48 6.26 -12.37
C GLY A 12 10.81 5.09 -11.65
N CYS A 13 9.75 4.50 -12.20
CA CYS A 13 9.07 3.30 -11.67
C CYS A 13 9.30 2.07 -12.58
N GLU A 14 10.34 2.08 -13.41
CA GLU A 14 10.64 1.01 -14.38
C GLU A 14 11.14 -0.30 -13.71
N GLY A 15 11.42 -0.29 -12.40
CA GLY A 15 11.80 -1.47 -11.63
C GLY A 15 10.58 -2.15 -11.00
N ASN A 16 10.22 -3.31 -11.56
CA ASN A 16 9.15 -4.21 -11.13
C ASN A 16 7.70 -3.81 -11.51
N SER A 17 7.32 -4.14 -12.74
CA SER A 17 5.94 -4.10 -13.23
C SER A 17 5.02 -5.19 -12.66
N ASN A 18 5.50 -5.97 -11.68
CA ASN A 18 4.73 -6.94 -10.88
C ASN A 18 4.83 -6.58 -9.37
N GLY A 19 4.96 -5.29 -9.05
CA GLY A 19 5.01 -4.83 -7.67
C GLY A 19 3.69 -5.13 -6.96
N VAL A 20 3.76 -5.65 -5.74
CA VAL A 20 2.62 -5.76 -4.82
C VAL A 20 2.70 -4.60 -3.85
N ALA A 21 1.69 -3.74 -3.79
CA ALA A 21 1.56 -2.71 -2.79
C ALA A 21 1.13 -3.33 -1.45
N ALA A 22 2.08 -3.48 -0.52
CA ALA A 22 1.82 -3.96 0.82
C ALA A 22 1.29 -2.82 1.71
N ILE A 23 -0.03 -2.78 1.92
CA ILE A 23 -0.70 -1.87 2.85
C ILE A 23 -0.74 -2.52 4.23
N CYS A 24 -0.26 -1.79 5.22
CA CYS A 24 -0.26 -2.23 6.60
C CYS A 24 -1.40 -1.55 7.39
N VAL A 25 -2.07 -2.36 8.22
CA VAL A 25 -3.28 -2.03 8.98
C VAL A 25 -3.14 -2.47 10.43
N THR A 26 -3.98 -1.94 11.32
CA THR A 26 -3.83 -2.10 12.77
C THR A 26 -5.02 -2.75 13.47
N SER A 27 -6.09 -3.06 12.73
CA SER A 27 -7.24 -3.77 13.26
C SER A 27 -7.80 -4.82 12.28
N PRO A 28 -8.53 -5.83 12.78
CA PRO A 28 -9.22 -6.80 11.94
C PRO A 28 -10.24 -6.15 10.98
N GLU A 29 -10.93 -5.08 11.43
CA GLU A 29 -11.88 -4.33 10.61
C GLU A 29 -11.17 -3.59 9.47
N GLU A 30 -10.02 -2.97 9.76
CA GLU A 30 -9.19 -2.33 8.74
C GLU A 30 -8.65 -3.34 7.74
N LYS A 31 -8.25 -4.53 8.19
CA LYS A 31 -7.81 -5.62 7.31
C LYS A 31 -8.90 -6.06 6.37
N LYS A 32 -10.12 -6.26 6.86
CA LYS A 32 -11.27 -6.59 6.02
C LYS A 32 -11.51 -5.53 4.96
N LYS A 33 -11.51 -4.25 5.35
CA LYS A 33 -11.66 -3.12 4.43
C LYS A 33 -10.55 -3.07 3.37
N CYS A 34 -9.30 -3.34 3.77
CA CYS A 34 -8.17 -3.42 2.85
C CYS A 34 -8.34 -4.55 1.83
N GLN A 35 -8.80 -5.73 2.27
CA GLN A 35 -9.03 -6.88 1.38
C GLN A 35 -10.18 -6.62 0.40
N ASP A 36 -11.26 -5.99 0.86
CA ASP A 36 -12.37 -5.59 -0.03
C ASP A 36 -11.91 -4.54 -1.05
N TYR A 37 -11.05 -3.61 -0.64
CA TYR A 37 -10.42 -2.65 -1.54
C TYR A 37 -9.50 -3.33 -2.57
N ALA A 38 -8.67 -4.29 -2.15
CA ALA A 38 -7.79 -5.05 -3.04
C ALA A 38 -8.59 -5.75 -4.15
N LYS A 39 -9.69 -6.44 -3.79
CA LYS A 39 -10.59 -7.09 -4.76
C LYS A 39 -11.24 -6.09 -5.71
N ALA A 40 -11.66 -4.94 -5.20
CA ALA A 40 -12.28 -3.90 -6.03
C ALA A 40 -11.28 -3.28 -7.01
N ALA A 41 -10.02 -3.10 -6.59
CA ALA A 41 -8.94 -2.60 -7.44
C ALA A 41 -8.59 -3.60 -8.55
N GLU A 42 -8.44 -4.89 -8.20
CA GLU A 42 -8.21 -5.98 -9.14
C GLU A 42 -9.33 -6.06 -10.19
N ALA A 43 -10.60 -5.98 -9.77
CA ALA A 43 -11.75 -6.00 -10.66
C ALA A 43 -11.84 -4.81 -11.63
N GLN A 44 -11.00 -3.79 -11.45
CA GLN A 44 -10.90 -2.61 -12.32
C GLN A 44 -9.56 -2.56 -13.07
N ASP A 45 -8.80 -3.66 -13.10
CA ASP A 45 -7.47 -3.75 -13.70
C ASP A 45 -6.52 -2.65 -13.19
N LEU A 46 -6.64 -2.27 -11.91
CA LEU A 46 -5.76 -1.29 -11.29
C LEU A 46 -4.46 -1.97 -10.86
N PHE A 47 -3.34 -1.40 -11.27
CA PHE A 47 -2.00 -1.79 -10.85
C PHE A 47 -1.45 -0.79 -9.82
N PRO A 48 -0.68 -1.22 -8.81
CA PRO A 48 -0.27 -2.59 -8.47
C PRO A 48 -1.33 -3.44 -7.75
N ASP A 49 -1.09 -4.75 -7.68
CA ASP A 49 -1.84 -5.65 -6.80
C ASP A 49 -1.65 -5.22 -5.34
N ILE A 50 -2.68 -5.42 -4.51
CA ILE A 50 -2.68 -4.93 -3.13
C ILE A 50 -2.60 -6.12 -2.16
N SER A 51 -1.66 -6.06 -1.22
CA SER A 51 -1.55 -6.97 -0.08
C SER A 51 -1.85 -6.23 1.22
N CYS A 52 -2.44 -6.93 2.19
CA CYS A 52 -2.88 -6.37 3.46
C CYS A 52 -2.16 -7.04 4.64
N ILE A 53 -1.30 -6.29 5.32
CA ILE A 53 -0.50 -6.76 6.46
C ILE A 53 -1.11 -6.21 7.74
N GLU A 54 -1.43 -7.08 8.68
CA GLU A 54 -1.97 -6.66 9.98
C GLU A 54 -0.89 -6.66 11.04
N THR A 55 -0.80 -5.57 11.78
CA THR A 55 0.16 -5.40 12.88
C THR A 55 -0.57 -4.94 14.14
N ILE A 56 0.11 -5.06 15.29
CA ILE A 56 -0.48 -4.73 16.59
C ILE A 56 -0.63 -3.22 16.84
N SER A 57 0.07 -2.37 16.08
CA SER A 57 0.03 -0.91 16.24
C SER A 57 0.63 -0.19 15.04
N LYS A 58 0.30 1.10 14.89
CA LYS A 58 0.91 1.98 13.89
C LYS A 58 2.44 2.07 14.05
N ALA A 59 2.94 2.00 15.29
CA ALA A 59 4.38 1.99 15.54
C ALA A 59 5.06 0.72 15.02
N ALA A 60 4.46 -0.44 15.24
CA ALA A 60 4.93 -1.69 14.66
C ALA A 60 4.90 -1.62 13.12
N CYS A 61 3.83 -1.05 12.57
CA CYS A 61 3.71 -0.86 11.14
C CYS A 61 4.80 0.05 10.54
N MET A 62 5.15 1.15 11.22
CA MET A 62 6.28 2.01 10.83
C MET A 62 7.61 1.26 10.88
N GLU A 63 7.79 0.33 11.80
CA GLU A 63 8.99 -0.51 11.84
C GLU A 63 9.03 -1.50 10.67
N HIS A 64 7.90 -2.14 10.35
CA HIS A 64 7.78 -2.98 9.15
C HIS A 64 8.08 -2.21 7.86
N MET A 65 7.74 -0.92 7.78
CA MET A 65 8.10 -0.09 6.64
C MET A 65 9.60 0.16 6.53
N LYS A 66 10.31 0.33 7.64
CA LYS A 66 11.77 0.48 7.64
C LYS A 66 12.50 -0.79 7.22
N GLU A 67 11.91 -1.94 7.50
CA GLU A 67 12.42 -3.25 7.12
C GLU A 67 12.00 -3.69 5.70
N ASP A 68 11.37 -2.79 4.92
CA ASP A 68 10.79 -3.07 3.58
C ASP A 68 9.70 -4.18 3.57
N ASN A 69 9.15 -4.51 4.74
CA ASN A 69 8.08 -5.49 4.89
C ASN A 69 6.68 -4.90 4.57
N ALA A 70 6.53 -3.57 4.60
CA ALA A 70 5.31 -2.86 4.21
C ALA A 70 5.66 -1.60 3.41
N GLN A 71 4.77 -1.14 2.53
CA GLN A 71 5.01 0.01 1.63
C GLN A 71 4.05 1.18 1.88
N LEU A 72 2.87 0.90 2.44
CA LEU A 72 1.81 1.89 2.64
C LEU A 72 1.16 1.74 4.03
N LEU A 73 0.88 2.87 4.68
CA LEU A 73 0.20 2.96 5.98
C LEU A 73 -0.53 4.31 6.03
N VAL A 74 -1.71 4.33 6.63
CA VAL A 74 -2.46 5.56 6.87
C VAL A 74 -2.21 6.05 8.29
N LEU A 75 -1.68 7.27 8.41
CA LEU A 75 -1.36 7.91 9.68
C LEU A 75 -2.14 9.21 9.84
N ASP A 76 -2.44 9.59 11.09
CA ASP A 76 -2.88 10.94 11.40
C ASP A 76 -1.69 11.91 11.48
N GLY A 77 -1.95 13.22 11.55
CA GLY A 77 -0.89 14.23 11.52
C GLY A 77 0.14 14.11 12.65
N GLY A 78 -0.26 13.64 13.84
CA GLY A 78 0.66 13.44 14.95
C GLY A 78 1.59 12.25 14.71
N ASP A 79 1.07 11.18 14.13
CA ASP A 79 1.86 10.00 13.78
C ASP A 79 2.75 10.25 12.55
N VAL A 80 2.32 11.05 11.56
CA VAL A 80 3.18 11.48 10.44
C VAL A 80 4.41 12.23 10.96
N TYR A 81 4.25 13.14 11.93
CA TYR A 81 5.38 13.84 12.54
C TYR A 81 6.36 12.89 13.22
N LYS A 82 5.85 11.85 13.90
CA LYS A 82 6.71 10.82 14.52
C LYS A 82 7.40 9.94 13.49
N ALA A 83 6.72 9.61 12.38
CA ALA A 83 7.24 8.76 11.32
C ALA A 83 8.36 9.43 10.51
N GLY A 84 8.24 10.74 10.27
CA GLY A 84 9.19 11.52 9.49
C GLY A 84 10.39 12.05 10.28
N LYS A 85 10.41 11.85 11.61
CA LYS A 85 11.54 12.19 12.47
C LYS A 85 12.49 11.00 12.55
#